data_AF-A0A1U8MYT2-F1
#
_entry.id   AF-A0A1U8MYT2-F1
#
_cell.length_a   1.000
_cell.length_b   1.000
_cell.length_c   1.000
_cell.angle_alpha   90.00
_cell.angle_beta   90.00
_cell.angle_gamma   90.00
#
_symmetry.space_group_name_H-M   'P 1'
#
loop_
_entity.id
_entity.type
_entity.pdbx_description
1 polymer ?
#
loop_
_entity_poly.entity_id
_entity_poly.type
_entity_poly.pdbx_seq_one_letter_code
_entity_poly.pdbx_strand_id
1 'polypeptide(L)'
;MLFQKKHDGFLRLCNDYRALNKITVKNIYPLPLIADLFDQLDSARWFTKLDLRSGYDQVRVAKGDEPKIAYVTRYRSFEFLVMPFRLTNAPTTFCTLMNKVLQHFLNRFVVVYLDNIVVYSKMLEEHVGNLREVFQVLQENELYVKEEKCSFAQREVSFLGHIVGCGTIRMDASKVYEVRTDTSDYAIGGLLMQDGNLIAFVSRKLNEMERRYTIQEKEMTAVVHCLRT
;
A
#
# COMPACT_ATOMS: atom_id res chain seq x y z
N MET A 1 21.52 3.94 -14.19
CA MET A 1 21.58 3.55 -12.77
C MET A 1 21.47 4.82 -11.93
N LEU A 2 20.53 4.88 -10.99
CA LEU A 2 20.32 6.03 -10.10
C LEU A 2 20.35 5.56 -8.65
N PHE A 3 20.71 6.44 -7.72
CA PHE A 3 20.57 6.17 -6.30
C PHE A 3 19.49 7.07 -5.71
N GLN A 4 18.56 6.46 -4.98
CA GLN A 4 17.56 7.17 -4.19
C GLN A 4 17.97 7.13 -2.72
N LYS A 5 18.08 8.29 -2.06
CA LYS A 5 18.26 8.33 -0.60
C LYS A 5 16.97 7.87 0.07
N LYS A 6 17.09 6.92 0.99
CA LYS A 6 16.02 6.50 1.89
C LYS A 6 15.96 7.43 3.11
N HIS A 7 14.85 7.36 3.86
CA HIS A 7 14.68 8.08 5.12
C HIS A 7 15.69 7.67 6.20
N ASP A 8 16.21 6.44 6.13
CA ASP A 8 17.26 5.92 7.02
C ASP A 8 18.68 6.40 6.63
N GLY A 9 18.81 7.25 5.60
CA GLY A 9 20.08 7.77 5.09
C GLY A 9 20.81 6.83 4.12
N PHE A 10 20.37 5.57 3.98
CA PHE A 10 20.98 4.62 3.05
C PHE A 10 20.59 4.92 1.60
N LEU A 11 21.47 4.57 0.66
CA LEU A 11 21.21 4.68 -0.76
C LEU A 11 20.53 3.39 -1.28
N ARG A 12 19.41 3.54 -1.96
CA ARG A 12 18.75 2.47 -2.72
C ARG A 12 19.15 2.58 -4.18
N LEU A 13 19.70 1.50 -4.72
CA LEU A 13 19.95 1.36 -6.15
C LEU A 13 18.62 1.29 -6.91
N CYS A 14 18.42 2.21 -7.85
CA CYS A 14 17.24 2.31 -8.69
C CYS A 14 17.66 2.29 -10.16
N ASN A 15 17.40 1.18 -10.83
CA ASN A 15 17.61 1.10 -12.27
C ASN A 15 16.43 1.65 -13.05
N ASP A 16 16.75 2.25 -14.19
CA ASP A 16 15.75 2.82 -15.08
C ASP A 16 15.30 1.77 -16.09
N TYR A 17 14.28 1.00 -15.70
CA TYR A 17 13.67 -0.01 -16.56
C TYR A 17 12.55 0.55 -17.45
N ARG A 18 12.41 1.87 -17.64
CA ARG A 18 11.29 2.44 -18.43
C ARG A 18 11.21 1.88 -19.85
N ALA A 19 12.35 1.72 -20.52
CA ALA A 19 12.38 1.15 -21.88
C ALA A 19 11.97 -0.33 -21.88
N LEU A 20 12.51 -1.12 -20.95
CA LEU A 20 12.17 -2.53 -20.77
C LEU A 20 10.67 -2.70 -20.44
N ASN A 21 10.16 -1.92 -19.50
CA ASN A 21 8.77 -1.94 -19.07
C ASN A 21 7.77 -1.62 -20.20
N LYS A 22 8.17 -0.87 -21.24
CA LYS A 22 7.31 -0.58 -22.40
C LYS A 22 7.15 -1.79 -23.33
N ILE A 23 8.18 -2.63 -23.44
CA ILE A 23 8.18 -3.81 -24.31
C ILE A 23 7.73 -5.08 -23.57
N THR A 24 7.76 -5.08 -22.24
CA THR A 24 7.29 -6.18 -21.41
C THR A 24 5.77 -6.32 -21.49
N VAL A 25 5.30 -7.54 -21.75
CA VAL A 25 3.88 -7.89 -21.67
C VAL A 25 3.41 -7.77 -20.22
N LYS A 26 2.38 -6.94 -19.99
CA LYS A 26 1.86 -6.67 -18.65
C LYS A 26 1.08 -7.87 -18.13
N ASN A 27 1.42 -8.32 -16.92
CA ASN A 27 0.64 -9.32 -16.21
C ASN A 27 -0.52 -8.65 -15.48
N ILE A 28 -1.75 -8.91 -15.93
CA ILE A 28 -2.97 -8.41 -15.32
C ILE A 28 -3.42 -9.43 -14.30
N TYR A 29 -2.94 -9.28 -13.06
CA TYR A 29 -3.46 -10.03 -11.92
C TYR A 29 -4.43 -9.15 -11.15
N PRO A 30 -5.63 -9.64 -10.81
CA PRO A 30 -6.59 -8.86 -10.05
C PRO A 30 -6.06 -8.65 -8.64
N LEU A 31 -5.81 -7.40 -8.28
CA LEU A 31 -5.56 -7.03 -6.89
C LEU A 31 -6.92 -7.01 -6.16
N PRO A 32 -6.98 -7.51 -4.92
CA PRO A 32 -8.19 -7.43 -4.12
C PRO A 32 -8.57 -5.95 -3.90
N LEU A 33 -9.87 -5.68 -3.86
CA LEU A 33 -10.35 -4.34 -3.54
C LEU A 33 -10.05 -4.04 -2.07
N ILE A 34 -9.57 -2.85 -1.80
CA ILE A 34 -9.20 -2.42 -0.44
C ILE A 34 -10.40 -2.52 0.52
N ALA A 35 -11.62 -2.21 0.05
CA ALA A 35 -12.85 -2.36 0.82
C ALA A 35 -13.08 -3.81 1.27
N ASP A 36 -12.94 -4.78 0.37
CA ASP A 36 -13.10 -6.20 0.68
C ASP A 36 -12.09 -6.67 1.75
N LEU A 37 -10.86 -6.14 1.69
CA LEU A 37 -9.84 -6.43 2.70
C LEU A 37 -10.20 -5.85 4.07
N PHE A 38 -10.81 -4.67 4.10
CA PHE A 38 -11.25 -4.03 5.33
C PHE A 38 -12.44 -4.72 5.98
N ASP A 39 -13.41 -5.18 5.19
CA ASP A 39 -14.57 -5.93 5.70
C ASP A 39 -14.15 -7.22 6.42
N GLN A 40 -13.06 -7.86 5.97
CA GLN A 40 -12.49 -9.04 6.63
C GLN A 40 -11.89 -8.72 8.01
N LEU A 41 -11.34 -7.51 8.17
CA LEU A 41 -10.66 -7.08 9.40
C LEU A 41 -11.63 -6.55 10.47
N ASP A 42 -12.85 -6.16 10.09
CA ASP A 42 -13.81 -5.50 10.99
C ASP A 42 -14.18 -6.35 12.22
N SER A 43 -14.27 -7.68 12.03
CA SER A 43 -14.64 -8.60 13.11
C SER A 43 -13.50 -9.01 14.04
N ALA A 44 -12.28 -8.53 13.81
CA ALA A 44 -11.08 -8.94 14.53
C ALA A 44 -10.70 -7.99 15.67
N ARG A 45 -10.04 -8.54 16.69
CA ARG A 45 -9.66 -7.82 17.91
C ARG A 45 -8.15 -7.79 18.16
N TRP A 46 -7.41 -8.65 17.47
CA TRP A 46 -5.96 -8.78 17.54
C TRP A 46 -5.40 -8.82 16.14
N PHE A 47 -4.38 -8.02 15.90
CA PHE A 47 -3.74 -7.84 14.61
C PHE A 47 -2.23 -7.99 14.75
N THR A 48 -1.62 -8.64 13.77
CA THR A 48 -0.18 -8.66 13.56
C THR A 48 0.10 -8.29 12.12
N LYS A 49 0.94 -7.28 11.91
CA LYS A 49 1.42 -6.89 10.60
C LYS A 49 2.84 -7.38 10.40
N LEU A 50 3.06 -8.11 9.33
CA LEU A 50 4.37 -8.58 8.90
C LEU A 50 4.76 -7.82 7.61
N ASP A 51 5.95 -7.25 7.62
CA ASP A 51 6.58 -6.59 6.47
C ASP A 51 7.73 -7.48 5.98
N LEU A 52 7.72 -7.86 4.70
CA LEU A 52 8.76 -8.72 4.14
C LEU A 52 10.04 -7.93 3.84
N ARG A 53 11.20 -8.50 4.18
CA ARG A 53 12.50 -7.85 4.01
C ARG A 53 12.84 -7.72 2.53
N SER A 54 12.76 -6.52 1.97
CA SER A 54 13.01 -6.30 0.54
C SER A 54 12.26 -7.31 -0.32
N GLY A 55 10.92 -7.39 -0.18
CA GLY A 55 10.09 -8.48 -0.73
C GLY A 55 10.50 -8.96 -2.13
N TYR A 56 10.67 -8.05 -3.09
CA TYR A 56 11.05 -8.42 -4.46
C TYR A 56 12.42 -9.11 -4.57
N ASP A 57 13.40 -8.72 -3.75
CA ASP A 57 14.74 -9.32 -3.75
C ASP A 57 14.73 -10.78 -3.26
N GLN A 58 13.62 -11.26 -2.69
CA GLN A 58 13.46 -12.66 -2.28
C GLN A 58 12.96 -13.56 -3.43
N VAL A 59 12.48 -12.96 -4.53
CA VAL A 59 11.94 -13.71 -5.67
C VAL A 59 13.03 -13.90 -6.73
N ARG A 60 13.34 -15.14 -7.08
CA ARG A 60 14.29 -15.46 -8.15
C ARG A 60 13.73 -15.08 -9.52
N VAL A 61 14.60 -14.54 -10.36
CA VAL A 61 14.29 -14.28 -11.77
C VAL A 61 14.28 -15.62 -12.52
N ALA A 62 13.39 -15.76 -13.51
CA ALA A 62 13.32 -16.97 -14.31
C ALA A 62 14.62 -17.18 -15.11
N LYS A 63 15.07 -18.43 -15.20
CA LYS A 63 16.28 -18.76 -15.97
C LYS A 63 16.13 -18.34 -17.44
N GLY A 64 17.10 -17.58 -17.93
CA GLY A 64 17.11 -16.98 -19.27
C GLY A 64 16.63 -15.53 -19.32
N ASP A 65 15.97 -15.04 -18.26
CA ASP A 65 15.51 -13.65 -18.17
C ASP A 65 16.49 -12.73 -17.41
N GLU A 66 17.50 -13.29 -16.74
CA GLU A 66 18.52 -12.54 -15.98
C GLU A 66 19.25 -11.46 -16.83
N PRO A 67 19.63 -11.72 -18.10
CA PRO A 67 20.28 -10.70 -18.93
C PRO A 67 19.35 -9.53 -19.29
N LYS A 68 18.03 -9.72 -19.27
CA LYS A 68 17.05 -8.67 -19.60
C LYS A 68 17.02 -7.56 -18.56
N ILE A 69 17.41 -7.87 -17.33
CA ILE A 69 17.44 -6.96 -16.19
C ILE A 69 18.87 -6.54 -15.84
N ALA A 70 19.81 -6.76 -16.76
CA ALA A 70 21.18 -6.30 -16.61
C ALA A 70 21.27 -4.78 -16.45
N TYR A 71 22.29 -4.33 -15.72
CA TYR A 71 22.58 -2.92 -15.56
C TYR A 71 24.06 -2.63 -15.70
N VAL A 72 24.34 -1.43 -16.16
CA VAL A 72 25.70 -0.98 -16.46
C VAL A 72 26.11 0.06 -15.43
N THR A 73 27.26 -0.18 -14.80
CA THR A 73 27.98 0.78 -13.99
C THR A 73 29.10 1.42 -14.83
N ARG A 74 29.81 2.41 -14.28
CA ARG A 74 30.96 3.04 -14.97
C ARG A 74 32.02 2.03 -15.43
N TYR A 75 32.18 0.92 -14.70
CA TYR A 75 33.31 0.01 -14.88
C TYR A 75 32.91 -1.36 -15.45
N ARG A 76 31.69 -1.84 -15.15
CA ARG A 76 31.22 -3.20 -15.51
C ARG A 76 29.70 -3.27 -15.66
N SER A 77 29.23 -4.27 -16.41
CA SER A 77 27.83 -4.71 -16.38
C SER A 77 27.62 -5.78 -15.32
N PHE A 78 26.42 -5.80 -14.74
CA PHE A 78 25.99 -6.76 -13.74
C PHE A 78 24.56 -7.20 -14.06
N GLU A 79 24.23 -8.42 -13.65
CA GLU A 79 22.89 -9.01 -13.80
C GLU A 79 22.31 -9.28 -12.41
N PHE A 80 21.00 -9.08 -12.27
CA PHE A 80 20.30 -9.47 -11.06
C PHE A 80 19.87 -10.92 -11.17
N LEU A 81 20.05 -11.68 -10.08
CA LEU A 81 19.53 -13.05 -9.95
C LEU A 81 18.16 -13.10 -9.27
N VAL A 82 17.77 -12.00 -8.65
CA VAL A 82 16.52 -11.80 -7.92
C VAL A 82 15.81 -10.58 -8.48
N MET A 83 14.50 -10.48 -8.27
CA MET A 83 13.66 -9.51 -8.93
C MET A 83 13.95 -8.08 -8.42
N PRO A 84 14.55 -7.19 -9.24
CA PRO A 84 14.85 -5.84 -8.80
C PRO A 84 13.59 -4.97 -8.75
N PHE A 85 13.66 -3.90 -7.95
CA PHE A 85 12.63 -2.86 -7.92
C PHE A 85 12.43 -2.20 -9.29
N ARG A 86 11.21 -1.68 -9.54
CA ARG A 86 10.78 -0.95 -10.75
C ARG A 86 10.47 -1.78 -12.00
N LEU A 87 10.47 -3.11 -11.93
CA LEU A 87 9.92 -3.92 -13.03
C LEU A 87 8.38 -3.84 -13.02
N THR A 88 7.77 -3.69 -14.20
CA THR A 88 6.30 -3.54 -14.32
C THR A 88 5.52 -4.68 -13.68
N ASN A 89 6.00 -5.93 -13.82
CA ASN A 89 5.30 -7.10 -13.30
C ASN A 89 5.74 -7.49 -11.88
N ALA A 90 6.69 -6.78 -11.25
CA ALA A 90 7.20 -7.20 -9.93
C ALA A 90 6.12 -7.26 -8.83
N PRO A 91 5.27 -6.22 -8.65
CA PRO A 91 4.17 -6.27 -7.68
C PRO A 91 3.22 -7.44 -7.95
N THR A 92 2.87 -7.66 -9.22
CA THR A 92 1.96 -8.72 -9.65
C THR A 92 2.52 -10.13 -9.37
N THR A 93 3.77 -10.36 -9.74
CA THR A 93 4.46 -11.64 -9.47
C THR A 93 4.52 -11.90 -7.98
N PHE A 94 4.81 -10.87 -7.19
CA PHE A 94 4.87 -10.99 -5.74
C PHE A 94 3.50 -11.32 -5.12
N CYS A 95 2.43 -10.61 -5.50
CA CYS A 95 1.07 -10.94 -5.09
C CYS A 95 0.69 -12.39 -5.46
N THR A 96 1.03 -12.83 -6.67
CA THR A 96 0.75 -14.20 -7.11
C THR A 96 1.48 -15.23 -6.25
N LEU A 97 2.75 -14.97 -5.91
CA LEU A 97 3.52 -15.84 -5.02
C LEU A 97 2.89 -15.89 -3.63
N MET A 98 2.63 -14.74 -3.01
CA MET A 98 2.03 -14.69 -1.67
C MET A 98 0.67 -15.37 -1.62
N ASN A 99 -0.17 -15.16 -2.64
CA ASN A 99 -1.49 -15.79 -2.70
C ASN A 99 -1.41 -17.30 -2.86
N LYS A 100 -0.37 -17.84 -3.52
CA LYS A 100 -0.13 -19.28 -3.60
C LYS A 100 0.38 -19.85 -2.27
N VAL A 101 1.35 -19.17 -1.66
CA VAL A 101 1.99 -19.61 -0.41
C VAL A 101 0.99 -19.60 0.75
N LEU A 102 0.20 -18.53 0.88
CA LEU A 102 -0.74 -18.31 1.99
C LEU A 102 -2.17 -18.70 1.65
N GLN A 103 -2.41 -19.38 0.52
CA GLN A 103 -3.74 -19.69 -0.01
C GLN A 103 -4.68 -20.33 1.04
N HIS A 104 -4.15 -21.21 1.88
CA HIS A 104 -4.89 -21.94 2.91
C HIS A 104 -5.38 -21.06 4.08
N PHE A 105 -4.78 -19.87 4.23
CA PHE A 105 -5.04 -18.92 5.30
C PHE A 105 -5.81 -17.67 4.83
N LEU A 106 -5.77 -17.38 3.53
CA LEU A 106 -6.52 -16.29 2.91
C LEU A 106 -8.01 -16.40 3.22
N ASN A 107 -8.66 -15.26 3.46
CA ASN A 107 -10.08 -15.14 3.81
C ASN A 107 -10.50 -15.85 5.11
N ARG A 108 -9.56 -16.37 5.89
CA ARG A 108 -9.82 -16.99 7.21
C ARG A 108 -9.27 -16.12 8.33
N PHE A 109 -7.96 -15.92 8.34
CA PHE A 109 -7.25 -15.16 9.38
C PHE A 109 -6.03 -14.39 8.83
N VAL A 110 -5.81 -14.39 7.52
CA VAL A 110 -4.73 -13.66 6.85
C VAL A 110 -5.27 -12.83 5.69
N VAL A 111 -4.86 -11.57 5.66
CA VAL A 111 -4.99 -10.65 4.52
C VAL A 111 -3.60 -10.38 3.96
N VAL A 112 -3.47 -10.41 2.63
CA VAL A 112 -2.24 -10.01 1.94
C VAL A 112 -2.53 -8.86 1.00
N TYR A 113 -1.70 -7.83 1.04
CA TYR A 113 -1.68 -6.79 0.04
C TYR A 113 -0.24 -6.42 -0.32
N LEU A 114 0.16 -6.74 -1.56
CA LEU A 114 1.53 -6.57 -2.03
C LEU A 114 2.52 -7.21 -1.05
N ASP A 115 3.36 -6.39 -0.41
CA ASP A 115 4.43 -6.82 0.49
C ASP A 115 4.01 -6.91 1.97
N ASN A 116 2.75 -6.54 2.30
CA ASN A 116 2.23 -6.54 3.66
C ASN A 116 1.33 -7.75 3.89
N ILE A 117 1.61 -8.49 4.96
CA ILE A 117 0.77 -9.58 5.45
C ILE A 117 0.16 -9.13 6.77
N VAL A 118 -1.16 -9.18 6.88
CA VAL A 118 -1.88 -8.89 8.12
C VAL A 118 -2.55 -10.16 8.60
N VAL A 119 -2.15 -10.62 9.77
CA VAL A 119 -2.79 -11.73 10.48
C VAL A 119 -3.79 -11.11 11.45
N TYR A 120 -5.02 -11.61 11.48
CA TYR A 120 -6.08 -11.08 12.33
C TYR A 120 -6.83 -12.20 13.03
N SER A 121 -7.26 -11.96 14.27
CA SER A 121 -7.98 -12.98 15.08
C SER A 121 -8.87 -12.33 16.14
N LYS A 122 -9.81 -13.10 16.70
CA LYS A 122 -10.73 -12.61 17.75
C LYS A 122 -10.16 -12.79 19.16
N MET A 123 -9.51 -13.93 19.40
CA MET A 123 -8.87 -14.27 20.67
C MET A 123 -7.34 -14.27 20.55
N LEU A 124 -6.64 -14.05 21.66
CA LEU A 124 -5.17 -13.95 21.64
C LEU A 124 -4.53 -15.33 21.46
N GLU A 125 -5.13 -16.34 22.09
CA GLU A 125 -4.68 -17.74 22.05
C GLU A 125 -4.75 -18.29 20.62
N GLU A 126 -5.87 -18.04 19.94
CA GLU A 126 -6.06 -18.32 18.51
C GLU A 126 -5.03 -17.58 17.66
N HIS A 127 -4.77 -16.30 17.97
CA HIS A 127 -3.83 -15.48 17.24
C HIS A 127 -2.40 -16.05 17.28
N VAL A 128 -1.96 -16.53 18.44
CA VAL A 128 -0.63 -17.15 18.60
C VAL A 128 -0.54 -18.45 17.78
N GLY A 129 -1.61 -19.26 17.76
CA GLY A 129 -1.69 -20.44 16.91
C GLY A 129 -1.58 -20.10 15.42
N ASN A 130 -2.38 -19.14 14.97
CA ASN A 130 -2.37 -18.63 13.59
C ASN A 130 -1.00 -18.09 13.18
N LEU A 131 -0.32 -17.35 14.06
CA LEU A 131 1.03 -16.85 13.79
C LEU A 131 2.04 -17.97 13.63
N ARG A 132 1.94 -19.04 14.43
CA ARG A 132 2.84 -20.20 14.30
C ARG A 132 2.67 -20.87 12.94
N GLU A 133 1.45 -21.06 12.46
CA GLU A 133 1.18 -21.63 11.14
C GLU A 133 1.72 -20.73 10.01
N VAL A 134 1.50 -19.41 10.10
CA VAL A 134 2.00 -18.45 9.12
C VAL A 134 3.53 -18.46 9.08
N PHE A 135 4.19 -18.42 10.25
CA PHE A 135 5.66 -18.46 10.30
C PHE A 135 6.24 -19.76 9.79
N GLN A 136 5.58 -20.89 10.04
CA GLN A 136 6.01 -22.17 9.49
C GLN A 136 5.99 -22.15 7.96
N VAL A 137 4.89 -21.69 7.35
CA VAL A 137 4.77 -21.61 5.89
C VAL A 137 5.77 -20.61 5.30
N LEU A 138 6.00 -19.48 5.96
CA LEU A 138 7.04 -18.52 5.54
C LEU A 138 8.44 -19.15 5.60
N GLN A 139 8.75 -19.91 6.65
CA GLN A 139 10.02 -20.61 6.79
C GLN A 139 10.23 -21.69 5.72
N GLU A 140 9.20 -22.50 5.43
CA GLU A 140 9.23 -23.54 4.39
C GLU A 140 9.48 -22.96 2.98
N ASN A 141 9.03 -21.72 2.75
CA ASN A 141 9.21 -21.01 1.47
C ASN A 141 10.39 -20.03 1.48
N GLU A 142 11.25 -20.07 2.51
CA GLU A 142 12.42 -19.19 2.66
C GLU A 142 12.08 -17.67 2.55
N LEU A 143 10.92 -17.27 3.07
CA LEU A 143 10.46 -15.88 3.08
C LEU A 143 10.80 -15.22 4.41
N TYR A 144 11.56 -14.13 4.33
CA TYR A 144 12.10 -13.43 5.50
C TYR A 144 11.34 -12.13 5.78
N VAL A 145 10.87 -11.98 7.02
CA VAL A 145 10.25 -10.75 7.52
C VAL A 145 11.30 -9.79 8.08
N LYS A 146 11.02 -8.48 8.00
CA LYS A 146 11.83 -7.44 8.63
C LYS A 146 11.22 -7.06 9.98
N GLU A 147 11.76 -7.63 11.05
CA GLU A 147 11.25 -7.45 12.42
C GLU A 147 11.04 -5.97 12.81
N GLU A 148 11.99 -5.09 12.50
CA GLU A 148 11.92 -3.64 12.80
C GLU A 148 10.66 -2.94 12.26
N LYS A 149 10.04 -3.50 11.22
CA LYS A 149 8.84 -2.97 10.57
C LYS A 149 7.58 -3.78 10.86
N CYS A 150 7.71 -4.89 11.58
CA CYS A 150 6.59 -5.72 11.96
C CYS A 150 5.95 -5.19 13.25
N SER A 151 4.66 -5.43 13.41
CA SER A 151 3.95 -5.16 14.65
C SER A 151 3.16 -6.38 15.08
N PHE A 152 3.29 -6.78 16.34
CA PHE A 152 2.81 -8.07 16.85
C PHE A 152 1.69 -7.89 17.88
N ALA A 153 0.63 -8.68 17.75
CA ALA A 153 -0.48 -8.81 18.69
C ALA A 153 -0.99 -7.45 19.22
N GLN A 154 -1.27 -6.52 18.31
CA GLN A 154 -1.81 -5.21 18.63
C GLN A 154 -3.34 -5.20 18.54
N ARG A 155 -3.98 -4.26 19.25
CA ARG A 155 -5.43 -4.01 19.16
C ARG A 155 -5.82 -3.21 17.93
N GLU A 156 -4.88 -2.43 17.41
CA GLU A 156 -5.02 -1.57 16.25
C GLU A 156 -3.79 -1.74 15.37
N VAL A 157 -3.95 -1.64 14.05
CA VAL A 157 -2.87 -1.82 13.08
C VAL A 157 -2.95 -0.79 11.96
N SER A 158 -1.81 -0.22 11.59
CA SER A 158 -1.71 0.64 10.40
C SER A 158 -1.63 -0.21 9.13
N PHE A 159 -2.69 -0.19 8.32
CA PHE A 159 -2.81 -0.92 7.06
C PHE A 159 -3.31 0.00 5.94
N LEU A 160 -2.55 0.07 4.84
CA LEU A 160 -2.86 0.88 3.64
C LEU A 160 -3.13 2.37 3.91
N GLY A 161 -2.54 2.95 4.95
CA GLY A 161 -2.76 4.36 5.33
C GLY A 161 -3.92 4.57 6.30
N HIS A 162 -4.61 3.51 6.68
CA HIS A 162 -5.67 3.51 7.67
C HIS A 162 -5.22 2.81 8.96
N ILE A 163 -5.77 3.21 10.10
CA ILE A 163 -5.69 2.50 11.37
C ILE A 163 -6.94 1.64 11.48
N VAL A 164 -6.75 0.32 11.52
CA VAL A 164 -7.82 -0.66 11.67
C VAL A 164 -7.82 -1.19 13.09
N GLY A 165 -8.94 -1.07 13.79
CA GLY A 165 -9.11 -1.68 15.11
C GLY A 165 -10.42 -1.32 15.82
N CYS A 166 -10.79 -2.15 16.80
CA CYS A 166 -12.01 -2.00 17.60
C CYS A 166 -13.31 -1.84 16.77
N GLY A 167 -13.42 -2.55 15.63
CA GLY A 167 -14.59 -2.43 14.72
C GLY A 167 -14.72 -1.05 14.06
N THR A 168 -13.61 -0.31 13.98
CA THR A 168 -13.57 0.98 13.29
C THR A 168 -12.34 1.07 12.40
N ILE A 169 -12.51 1.68 11.23
CA ILE A 169 -11.40 2.02 10.34
C ILE A 169 -11.26 3.53 10.41
N ARG A 170 -10.10 4.00 10.86
CA ARG A 170 -9.79 5.41 11.05
C ARG A 170 -8.62 5.79 10.16
N MET A 171 -8.46 7.08 9.90
CA MET A 171 -7.26 7.59 9.23
C MET A 171 -6.11 7.70 10.23
N ASP A 172 -4.88 7.61 9.72
CA ASP A 172 -3.70 7.77 10.54
C ASP A 172 -3.55 9.23 10.98
N ALA A 173 -3.78 9.50 12.26
CA ALA A 173 -3.72 10.86 12.82
C ALA A 173 -2.30 11.46 12.80
N SER A 174 -1.26 10.64 12.62
CA SER A 174 0.13 11.12 12.52
C SER A 174 0.43 11.78 11.16
N LYS A 175 -0.42 11.56 10.15
CA LYS A 175 -0.24 12.09 8.80
C LYS A 175 -1.05 13.36 8.59
N VAL A 176 -0.47 14.31 7.86
CA VAL A 176 -1.10 15.60 7.55
C VAL A 176 -2.26 15.42 6.58
N TYR A 177 -3.41 16.02 6.89
CA TYR A 177 -4.53 16.12 5.97
C TYR A 177 -4.32 17.27 4.98
N GLU A 178 -4.61 17.03 3.72
CA GLU A 178 -4.64 18.03 2.65
C GLU A 178 -6.09 18.23 2.20
N VAL A 179 -6.58 19.46 2.24
CA VAL A 179 -7.90 19.81 1.71
C VAL A 179 -7.69 20.55 0.40
N ARG A 180 -8.24 20.01 -0.69
CA ARG A 180 -8.29 20.68 -1.99
C ARG A 180 -9.69 21.15 -2.23
N THR A 181 -9.86 22.46 -2.39
CA THR A 181 -11.15 23.04 -2.76
C THR A 181 -11.15 23.45 -4.21
N ASP A 182 -12.32 23.35 -4.84
CA ASP A 182 -12.57 23.87 -6.16
C ASP A 182 -13.95 24.52 -6.18
N THR A 183 -14.13 25.54 -7.01
CA THR A 183 -15.37 26.28 -7.09
C THR A 183 -15.72 26.58 -8.53
N SER A 184 -17.02 26.52 -8.80
CA SER A 184 -17.62 26.88 -10.07
C SER A 184 -18.70 27.93 -9.86
N ASP A 185 -19.29 28.43 -10.93
CA ASP A 185 -20.40 29.38 -10.86
C ASP A 185 -21.68 28.80 -10.23
N TYR A 186 -21.76 27.47 -10.08
CA TYR A 186 -22.98 26.79 -9.63
C TYR A 186 -22.81 26.01 -8.32
N ALA A 187 -21.60 25.58 -8.01
CA ALA A 187 -21.32 24.71 -6.88
C ALA A 187 -19.87 24.86 -6.40
N ILE A 188 -19.69 24.55 -5.12
CA ILE A 188 -18.38 24.39 -4.48
C ILE A 188 -18.13 22.90 -4.21
N GLY A 189 -16.87 22.51 -4.29
CA GLY A 189 -16.40 21.15 -4.04
C GLY A 189 -15.15 21.15 -3.17
N GLY A 190 -14.98 20.06 -2.44
CA GLY A 190 -13.81 19.81 -1.61
C GLY A 190 -13.42 18.34 -1.65
N LEU A 191 -12.12 18.10 -1.67
CA LEU A 191 -11.51 16.78 -1.52
C LEU A 191 -10.67 16.81 -0.25
N LEU A 192 -10.99 15.93 0.69
CA LEU A 192 -10.11 15.60 1.81
C LEU A 192 -9.16 14.50 1.34
N MET A 193 -7.87 14.76 1.43
CA MET A 193 -6.83 13.82 1.05
C MET A 193 -5.82 13.64 2.19
N GLN A 194 -5.12 12.51 2.17
CA GLN A 194 -3.97 12.27 3.04
C GLN A 194 -2.95 11.42 2.29
N ASP A 195 -1.69 11.86 2.26
CA ASP A 195 -0.58 11.14 1.58
C ASP A 195 -0.87 10.83 0.10
N GLY A 196 -1.58 11.74 -0.57
CA GLY A 196 -1.99 11.59 -1.98
C GLY A 196 -3.21 10.69 -2.22
N ASN A 197 -3.81 10.09 -1.18
CA ASN A 197 -5.03 9.28 -1.29
C ASN A 197 -6.27 10.10 -0.96
N LEU A 198 -7.33 9.94 -1.77
CA LEU A 198 -8.63 10.58 -1.52
C LEU A 198 -9.34 9.87 -0.35
N ILE A 199 -9.74 10.66 0.65
CA ILE A 199 -10.46 10.19 1.84
C ILE A 199 -11.96 10.40 1.68
N ALA A 200 -12.34 11.63 1.36
CA ALA A 200 -13.73 12.05 1.28
C ALA A 200 -13.86 13.17 0.27
N PHE A 201 -15.05 13.27 -0.31
CA PHE A 201 -15.42 14.41 -1.14
C PHE A 201 -16.67 15.06 -0.54
N VAL A 202 -16.73 16.38 -0.64
CA VAL A 202 -17.90 17.18 -0.29
C VAL A 202 -18.25 18.04 -1.48
N SER A 203 -19.53 18.20 -1.76
CA SER A 203 -19.99 19.15 -2.76
C SER A 203 -21.30 19.81 -2.31
N ARG A 204 -21.43 21.10 -2.60
CA ARG A 204 -22.63 21.89 -2.27
C ARG A 204 -22.95 22.85 -3.40
N LYS A 205 -24.21 22.87 -3.81
CA LYS A 205 -24.72 23.87 -4.77
C LYS A 205 -24.78 25.24 -4.10
N LEU A 206 -24.32 26.26 -4.82
CA LEU A 206 -24.44 27.65 -4.40
C LEU A 206 -25.90 28.12 -4.55
N ASN A 207 -26.40 28.80 -3.53
CA ASN A 207 -27.71 29.45 -3.58
C ASN A 207 -27.67 30.73 -4.44
N GLU A 208 -28.83 31.31 -4.77
CA GLU A 208 -28.91 32.47 -5.68
C GLU A 208 -28.09 33.69 -5.21
N MET A 209 -27.95 33.87 -3.89
CA MET A 209 -27.16 34.97 -3.31
C MET A 209 -25.66 34.69 -3.47
N GLU A 210 -25.23 33.48 -3.12
CA GLU A 210 -23.84 33.03 -3.17
C GLU A 210 -23.30 32.92 -4.62
N ARG A 211 -24.17 32.69 -5.61
CA ARG A 211 -23.76 32.72 -7.03
C ARG A 211 -23.27 34.08 -7.50
N ARG A 212 -23.73 35.16 -6.85
CA ARG A 212 -23.33 36.55 -7.14
C ARG A 212 -22.03 36.96 -6.45
N TYR A 213 -21.46 36.10 -5.61
CA TYR A 213 -20.16 36.34 -4.99
C TYR A 213 -19.05 36.43 -6.04
N THR A 214 -18.04 37.23 -5.73
CA THR A 214 -16.79 37.27 -6.47
C THR A 214 -16.09 35.91 -6.41
N ILE A 215 -15.15 35.66 -7.32
CA ILE A 215 -14.42 34.39 -7.37
C ILE A 215 -13.72 34.13 -6.02
N GLN A 216 -13.08 35.14 -5.43
CA GLN A 216 -12.39 35.02 -4.14
C GLN A 216 -13.33 34.67 -2.99
N GLU A 217 -14.54 35.26 -2.97
CA GLU A 217 -15.56 34.96 -1.96
C GLU A 217 -16.12 33.54 -2.14
N LYS A 218 -16.29 33.08 -3.38
CA LYS A 218 -16.68 31.69 -3.68
C LYS A 218 -15.60 30.69 -3.22
N GLU A 219 -14.32 30.98 -3.50
CA GLU A 219 -13.18 30.17 -3.03
C GLU A 219 -13.13 30.11 -1.49
N MET A 220 -13.24 31.25 -0.81
CA MET A 220 -13.28 31.29 0.65
C MET A 220 -14.49 30.52 1.21
N THR A 221 -15.65 30.63 0.56
CA THR A 221 -16.85 29.87 0.94
C THR A 221 -16.62 28.37 0.79
N ALA A 222 -15.92 27.93 -0.27
CA ALA A 222 -15.53 26.54 -0.44
C ALA A 222 -14.62 26.06 0.70
N VAL A 223 -13.58 26.82 1.05
CA VAL A 223 -12.67 26.49 2.16
C VAL A 223 -13.43 26.38 3.49
N VAL A 224 -14.24 27.38 3.83
CA VAL A 224 -15.02 27.38 5.08
C VAL A 224 -16.01 26.22 5.13
N HIS A 225 -16.66 25.90 4.02
CA HIS A 225 -17.58 24.77 3.95
C HIS A 225 -16.85 23.43 4.17
N CYS A 226 -15.70 23.24 3.54
CA CYS A 226 -14.91 22.02 3.67
C CYS A 226 -14.32 21.83 5.07
N LEU A 227 -14.00 22.90 5.79
CA LEU A 227 -13.47 22.82 7.16
C LEU A 227 -14.55 22.66 8.24
N ARG A 228 -15.82 22.92 7.92
CA ARG A 228 -16.95 22.79 8.86
C ARG A 228 -17.66 21.43 8.79
N THR A 229 -17.42 20.67 7.72
CA THR A 229 -18.07 19.39 7.44
C THR A 229 -17.21 18.26 7.98
#